data_AF-A0AAD3CY37-F1
#
_entry.id   AF-A0AAD3CY37-F1
#
_cell.length_a   1.000
_cell.length_b   1.000
_cell.length_c   1.000
_cell.angle_alpha   90.00
_cell.angle_beta   90.00
_cell.angle_gamma   90.00
#
_symmetry.space_group_name_H-M   'P 1'
#
loop_
_entity.id
_entity.type
_entity.pdbx_description
1 polymer ?
#
loop_
_entity_poly.entity_id
_entity_poly.type
_entity_poly.pdbx_seq_one_letter_code
_entity_poly.pdbx_strand_id
1 'polypeptide(L)'
;MSVMYTLTKFLADQFSEGNTRKLIAGWWYTILAVTLLLTVLSFWTVSSRSAPEGFAAAWSTLMLVSIAVGGTMVMRKFYSSFYTGLFIGGLVATAQYYFLLSLIYGGYTYDREAANLSGVEDTIQCVVSAVQGILLASFALFLTSHRGEMEKDDNASQVEDGSLQSYDDDYDPPSLS
;
A
#
# COMPACT_ATOMS: atom_id res chain seq x y z
N MET A 1 -12.08 -18.01 20.39
CA MET A 1 -12.77 -17.94 19.08
C MET A 1 -12.11 -16.84 18.28
N SER A 2 -11.53 -17.23 17.14
CA SER A 2 -10.36 -16.60 16.54
C SER A 2 -10.56 -15.16 16.09
N VAL A 3 -9.60 -14.30 16.44
CA VAL A 3 -9.42 -12.94 15.88
C VAL A 3 -9.52 -12.94 14.35
N MET A 4 -9.14 -14.05 13.70
CA MET A 4 -9.38 -14.28 12.28
C MET A 4 -10.84 -14.18 11.85
N TYR A 5 -11.80 -14.76 12.59
CA TYR A 5 -13.21 -14.70 12.21
C TYR A 5 -13.76 -13.27 12.32
N THR A 6 -13.35 -12.54 13.36
CA THR A 6 -13.74 -11.14 13.53
C THR A 6 -13.11 -10.24 12.47
N LEU A 7 -11.85 -10.48 12.09
CA LEU A 7 -11.20 -9.81 10.97
C LEU A 7 -11.92 -10.12 9.66
N THR A 8 -12.21 -11.38 9.36
CA THR A 8 -12.92 -11.78 8.15
C THR A 8 -14.31 -11.16 8.07
N LYS A 9 -15.03 -11.05 9.20
CA LYS A 9 -16.36 -10.44 9.25
C LYS A 9 -16.32 -8.91 9.15
N PHE A 10 -15.34 -8.28 9.77
CA PHE A 10 -15.12 -6.83 9.68
C PHE A 10 -14.66 -6.41 8.27
N LEU A 11 -13.82 -7.23 7.63
CA LEU A 11 -13.49 -7.09 6.21
C LEU A 11 -14.77 -7.27 5.37
N ALA A 12 -15.53 -8.34 5.57
CA ALA A 12 -16.75 -8.61 4.79
C ALA A 12 -17.81 -7.49 4.87
N ASP A 13 -18.05 -6.90 6.06
CA ASP A 13 -18.98 -5.78 6.21
C ASP A 13 -18.47 -4.50 5.55
N GLN A 14 -17.16 -4.23 5.60
CA GLN A 14 -16.57 -3.09 4.89
C GLN A 14 -16.58 -3.26 3.37
N PHE A 15 -16.54 -4.50 2.86
CA PHE A 15 -16.52 -4.78 1.43
C PHE A 15 -17.91 -4.93 0.79
N SER A 16 -18.96 -5.21 1.57
CA SER A 16 -20.29 -5.60 1.02
C SER A 16 -21.24 -4.43 0.69
N GLU A 17 -21.01 -3.21 1.18
CA GLU A 17 -21.94 -2.09 0.94
C GLU A 17 -21.43 -1.11 -0.14
N GLY A 18 -21.63 -1.48 -1.40
CA GLY A 18 -22.11 -0.61 -2.49
C GLY A 18 -21.31 0.62 -2.92
N ASN A 19 -20.15 0.96 -2.35
CA ASN A 19 -19.36 2.11 -2.80
C ASN A 19 -17.85 1.97 -2.57
N THR A 20 -17.29 0.84 -3.00
CA THR A 20 -15.85 0.48 -2.97
C THR A 20 -14.94 1.64 -3.41
N ARG A 21 -15.38 2.45 -4.39
CA ARG A 21 -14.65 3.66 -4.85
C ARG A 21 -14.54 4.76 -3.80
N LYS A 22 -15.60 5.04 -3.04
CA LYS A 22 -15.57 6.00 -1.93
C LYS A 22 -14.72 5.48 -0.77
N LEU A 23 -14.71 4.16 -0.57
CA LEU A 23 -13.96 3.50 0.49
C LEU A 23 -12.45 3.55 0.24
N ILE A 24 -12.03 3.26 -1.00
CA ILE A 24 -10.65 3.47 -1.47
C ILE A 24 -10.22 4.94 -1.33
N ALA A 25 -11.08 5.87 -1.74
CA ALA A 25 -10.79 7.29 -1.61
C ALA A 25 -10.65 7.68 -0.14
N GLY A 26 -11.57 7.24 0.72
CA GLY A 26 -11.52 7.48 2.17
C GLY A 26 -10.26 6.93 2.82
N TRP A 27 -9.89 5.69 2.50
CA TRP A 27 -8.67 5.06 3.00
C TRP A 27 -7.41 5.82 2.56
N TRP A 28 -7.38 6.27 1.31
CA TRP A 28 -6.30 7.09 0.78
C TRP A 28 -6.20 8.46 1.46
N TYR A 29 -7.32 9.13 1.73
CA TYR A 29 -7.32 10.39 2.48
C TYR A 29 -6.83 10.19 3.92
N THR A 30 -7.13 9.06 4.56
CA THR A 30 -6.56 8.70 5.87
C THR A 30 -5.04 8.57 5.79
N ILE A 31 -4.52 7.88 4.76
CA ILE A 31 -3.07 7.78 4.53
C ILE A 31 -2.47 9.17 4.33
N LEU A 32 -3.07 10.02 3.49
CA LEU A 32 -2.59 11.39 3.27
C LEU A 32 -2.62 12.22 4.56
N ALA A 33 -3.67 12.12 5.37
CA ALA A 33 -3.75 12.82 6.64
C ALA A 33 -2.63 12.40 7.61
N VAL A 34 -2.35 11.10 7.72
CA VAL A 34 -1.26 10.58 8.56
C VAL A 34 0.11 10.97 7.98
N THR A 35 0.28 10.99 6.65
CA THR A 35 1.52 11.46 6.00
C THR A 35 1.77 12.95 6.27
N LEU A 36 0.72 13.76 6.31
CA LEU A 36 0.80 15.18 6.61
C LEU A 36 1.18 15.41 8.07
N LEU A 37 0.63 14.61 8.99
CA LEU A 37 1.06 14.62 10.38
C LEU A 37 2.53 14.23 10.53
N LEU A 38 2.97 13.16 9.85
CA LEU A 38 4.36 12.71 9.86
C LEU A 38 5.32 13.76 9.31
N THR A 39 4.96 14.46 8.23
CA THR A 39 5.80 15.51 7.66
C THR A 39 5.96 16.68 8.62
N VAL A 40 4.90 17.08 9.33
CA VAL A 40 4.99 18.11 10.38
C VAL A 40 5.92 17.66 11.52
N LEU A 41 5.79 16.41 11.98
CA LEU A 41 6.69 15.85 13.01
C LEU A 41 8.14 15.79 12.51
N SER A 42 8.38 15.36 11.27
CA SER A 42 9.72 15.34 10.66
C SER A 42 10.34 16.74 10.56
N PHE A 43 9.57 17.76 10.18
CA PHE A 43 10.07 19.15 10.18
C PHE A 43 10.43 19.64 11.58
N TRP A 44 9.65 19.25 12.59
CA TRP A 44 9.96 19.53 13.99
C TRP A 44 11.27 18.86 14.43
N THR A 45 11.45 17.57 14.10
CA THR A 45 12.67 16.81 14.39
C THR A 45 13.90 17.42 13.71
N VAL A 46 13.79 17.82 12.44
CA VAL A 46 14.89 18.46 11.70
C VAL A 46 15.33 19.77 12.37
N SER A 47 14.41 20.51 12.96
CA SER A 47 14.72 21.78 13.63
C SER A 47 15.36 21.61 15.01
N SER A 48 15.24 20.44 15.64
CA SER A 48 15.60 20.23 17.05
C SER A 48 16.69 19.18 17.32
N ARG A 49 17.05 18.35 16.32
CA ARG A 49 17.92 17.17 16.52
C ARG A 49 19.21 17.18 15.70
N SER A 50 20.04 16.18 15.97
CA SER A 50 21.37 15.94 15.39
C SER A 50 21.33 15.60 13.89
N ALA A 51 22.45 15.79 13.18
CA ALA A 51 22.58 15.54 11.73
C ALA A 51 22.02 14.19 11.22
N PRO A 52 22.25 13.03 11.87
CA PRO A 52 21.70 11.75 11.40
C PRO A 52 20.18 11.65 11.53
N GLU A 53 19.60 12.21 12.59
CA GLU A 53 18.14 12.24 12.80
C GLU A 53 17.46 13.16 11.79
N GLY A 54 18.09 14.30 11.49
CA GLY A 54 17.64 15.23 10.45
C GLY A 54 17.64 14.59 9.05
N PHE A 55 18.65 13.79 8.72
CA PHE A 55 18.68 13.06 7.45
C PHE A 55 17.55 12.03 7.36
N ALA A 56 17.34 11.23 8.42
CA ALA A 56 16.25 10.25 8.44
C ALA A 56 14.88 10.90 8.29
N ALA A 57 14.66 12.04 8.97
CA ALA A 57 13.43 12.82 8.85
C ALA A 57 13.25 13.40 7.43
N ALA A 58 14.29 14.01 6.85
CA ALA A 58 14.26 14.53 5.49
C ALA A 58 14.01 13.42 4.45
N TRP A 59 14.69 12.29 4.58
CA TRP A 59 14.50 11.12 3.71
C TRP A 59 13.09 10.54 3.82
N SER A 60 12.54 10.49 5.03
CA SER A 60 11.15 10.07 5.26
C SER A 60 10.15 11.00 4.56
N THR A 61 10.36 12.32 4.61
CA THR A 61 9.50 13.27 3.88
C THR A 61 9.56 13.06 2.36
N LEU A 62 10.75 12.77 1.80
CA LEU A 62 10.91 12.47 0.38
C LEU A 62 10.13 11.21 -0.02
N MET A 63 10.19 10.16 0.80
CA MET A 63 9.41 8.94 0.60
C MET A 63 7.90 9.18 0.66
N LEU A 64 7.42 10.02 1.60
CA LEU A 64 5.99 10.39 1.69
C LEU A 64 5.53 11.17 0.47
N VAL A 65 6.33 12.11 -0.03
CA VAL A 65 6.01 12.86 -1.25
C VAL A 65 5.94 11.92 -2.45
N SER A 66 6.90 11.00 -2.57
CA SER A 66 6.92 10.00 -3.64
C SER A 66 5.67 9.12 -3.63
N ILE A 67 5.20 8.71 -2.44
CA ILE A 67 3.99 7.91 -2.30
C ILE A 67 2.73 8.72 -2.56
N ALA A 68 2.69 9.99 -2.12
CA ALA A 68 1.55 10.88 -2.36
C ALA A 68 1.37 11.12 -3.87
N VAL A 69 2.46 11.39 -4.60
CA VAL A 69 2.44 11.53 -6.06
C VAL A 69 2.08 10.21 -6.73
N GLY A 70 2.72 9.10 -6.32
CA GLY A 70 2.49 7.77 -6.85
C GLY A 70 1.04 7.31 -6.71
N GLY A 71 0.45 7.44 -5.52
CA GLY A 71 -0.93 7.02 -5.28
C GLY A 71 -1.95 7.94 -5.94
N THR A 72 -1.66 9.24 -6.05
CA THR A 72 -2.50 10.17 -6.82
C THR A 72 -2.48 9.84 -8.31
N MET A 73 -1.34 9.41 -8.86
CA MET A 73 -1.23 8.94 -10.25
C MET A 73 -2.00 7.63 -10.47
N VAL A 74 -1.89 6.66 -9.56
CA VAL A 74 -2.61 5.38 -9.66
C VAL A 74 -4.12 5.61 -9.61
N MET A 75 -4.62 6.52 -8.78
CA MET A 75 -6.05 6.88 -8.77
C MET A 75 -6.53 7.51 -10.07
N ARG A 76 -5.67 8.24 -10.80
CA ARG A 76 -6.03 8.91 -12.07
C ARG A 76 -5.93 8.01 -13.29
N LYS A 77 -5.08 6.97 -13.28
CA LYS A 77 -4.72 6.26 -14.51
C LYS A 77 -4.53 4.75 -14.26
N PHE A 78 -5.64 4.04 -14.05
CA PHE A 78 -5.71 2.56 -14.00
C PHE A 78 -5.49 1.88 -15.37
N TYR A 79 -4.60 2.40 -16.23
CA TYR A 79 -4.54 1.95 -17.63
C TYR A 79 -3.52 0.83 -17.90
N SER A 80 -2.66 0.47 -16.95
CA SER A 80 -1.70 -0.63 -17.16
C SER A 80 -1.34 -1.35 -15.86
N SER A 81 -1.70 -2.64 -15.82
CA SER A 81 -1.52 -3.57 -14.69
C SER A 81 -0.08 -3.65 -14.18
N PHE A 82 0.91 -3.36 -15.03
CA PHE A 82 2.33 -3.34 -14.67
C PHE A 82 2.68 -2.21 -13.69
N TYR A 83 2.24 -0.98 -13.95
CA TYR A 83 2.53 0.17 -13.08
C TYR A 83 1.85 0.05 -11.73
N THR A 84 0.65 -0.53 -11.69
CA THR A 84 -0.05 -0.83 -10.44
C THR A 84 0.73 -1.85 -9.61
N GLY A 85 1.30 -2.88 -10.24
CA GLY A 85 2.16 -3.86 -9.56
C GLY A 85 3.43 -3.22 -8.96
N LEU A 86 4.11 -2.36 -9.73
CA LEU A 86 5.29 -1.63 -9.25
C LEU A 86 4.94 -0.67 -8.10
N PHE A 87 3.78 -0.04 -8.15
CA PHE A 87 3.28 0.81 -7.07
C PHE A 87 2.97 0.02 -5.79
N ILE A 88 2.32 -1.16 -5.90
CA ILE A 88 2.10 -2.06 -4.76
C ILE A 88 3.44 -2.48 -4.14
N GLY A 89 4.43 -2.83 -4.96
CA GLY A 89 5.79 -3.11 -4.49
C GLY A 89 6.42 -1.93 -3.75
N GLY A 90 6.29 -0.71 -4.30
CA GLY A 90 6.76 0.52 -3.67
C GLY A 90 6.06 0.83 -2.34
N LEU A 91 4.74 0.57 -2.24
CA LEU A 91 3.98 0.68 -0.99
C LEU A 91 4.51 -0.29 0.07
N VAL A 92 4.76 -1.55 -0.30
CA VAL A 92 5.28 -2.56 0.63
C VAL A 92 6.70 -2.21 1.08
N ALA A 93 7.59 -1.81 0.16
CA ALA A 93 8.94 -1.38 0.50
C ALA A 93 8.93 -0.17 1.45
N THR A 94 8.03 0.78 1.21
CA THR A 94 7.87 1.96 2.07
C THR A 94 7.26 1.59 3.42
N ALA A 95 6.32 0.64 3.47
CA ALA A 95 5.77 0.11 4.71
C ALA A 95 6.86 -0.55 5.58
N GLN A 96 7.75 -1.33 4.96
CA GLN A 96 8.91 -1.92 5.63
C GLN A 96 9.87 -0.86 6.16
N TYR A 97 10.12 0.20 5.37
CA TYR A 97 10.93 1.33 5.79
C TYR A 97 10.36 2.02 7.04
N TYR A 98 9.06 2.30 7.06
CA TYR A 98 8.40 2.90 8.23
C TYR A 98 8.35 1.99 9.46
N PHE A 99 8.25 0.68 9.24
CA PHE A 99 8.36 -0.30 10.31
C PHE A 99 9.77 -0.31 10.93
N LEU A 100 10.82 -0.26 10.12
CA LEU A 100 12.20 -0.15 10.60
C LEU A 100 12.44 1.17 11.35
N LEU A 101 11.91 2.28 10.85
CA LEU A 101 11.97 3.57 11.55
C LEU A 101 11.31 3.50 12.93
N SER A 102 10.15 2.84 13.05
CA SER A 102 9.49 2.64 14.33
C SER A 102 10.39 1.90 15.32
N LEU A 103 11.07 0.83 14.89
CA LEU A 103 12.04 0.12 15.73
C LEU A 103 13.23 1.00 16.15
N ILE A 104 13.73 1.85 15.23
CA ILE A 104 14.81 2.79 15.52
C ILE A 104 14.39 3.82 16.58
N TYR A 105 13.22 4.45 16.41
CA TYR A 105 12.68 5.41 17.39
C TYR A 105 12.33 4.73 18.73
N GLY A 106 11.87 3.48 18.69
CA GLY A 106 11.72 2.66 19.89
C GLY A 106 13.04 2.48 20.63
N GLY A 107 14.12 2.13 19.91
CA GLY A 107 15.47 2.05 20.46
C GLY A 107 15.95 3.36 21.08
N TYR A 108 15.73 4.50 20.41
CA TYR A 108 16.06 5.81 20.97
C TYR A 108 15.26 6.13 22.23
N THR A 109 13.99 5.73 22.31
CA THR A 109 13.17 5.93 23.50
C THR A 109 13.77 5.20 24.70
N TYR A 110 14.16 3.93 24.52
CA TYR A 110 14.83 3.14 25.57
C TYR A 110 16.17 3.74 26.01
N ASP A 111 16.98 4.21 25.07
CA ASP A 111 18.28 4.82 25.37
C ASP A 111 18.14 6.15 26.12
N ARG A 112 17.12 6.96 25.77
CA ARG A 112 16.81 8.21 26.47
C ARG A 112 16.23 8.00 27.85
N GLU A 113 15.43 6.95 28.03
CA GLU A 113 14.92 6.54 29.34
C GLU A 113 16.07 6.11 30.26
N ALA A 114 17.04 5.35 29.73
CA ALA A 114 18.27 5.01 30.45
C ALA A 114 19.11 6.25 30.82
N ALA A 115 19.07 7.30 29.99
CA ALA A 115 19.73 8.59 30.22
C ALA A 115 18.92 9.58 31.09
N ASN A 116 17.74 9.22 31.61
CA ASN A 116 16.82 10.10 32.36
C ASN A 116 16.41 11.38 31.59
N LEU A 117 16.30 11.30 30.26
CA LEU A 117 15.83 12.39 29.40
C LEU A 117 14.39 12.18 28.95
N SER A 118 13.70 13.26 28.57
CA SER A 118 12.37 13.16 27.96
C SER A 118 12.46 12.44 26.60
N GLY A 119 11.73 11.33 26.47
CA GLY A 119 11.61 10.49 25.26
C GLY A 119 10.19 10.49 24.66
N VAL A 120 9.32 11.41 25.09
CA VAL A 120 7.91 11.48 24.65
C VAL A 120 7.81 11.71 23.15
N GLU A 121 8.68 12.57 22.59
CA GLU A 121 8.72 12.86 21.16
C GLU A 121 9.06 11.62 20.32
N ASP A 122 10.08 10.86 20.74
CA ASP A 122 10.51 9.63 20.06
C ASP A 122 9.44 8.52 20.19
N THR A 123 8.72 8.49 21.31
CA THR A 123 7.60 7.55 21.53
C THR A 123 6.44 7.84 20.56
N ILE A 124 6.04 9.11 20.42
CA ILE A 124 4.98 9.50 19.48
C ILE A 124 5.43 9.18 18.06
N GLN A 125 6.67 9.51 17.69
CA GLN A 125 7.21 9.23 16.36
C GLN A 125 7.28 7.73 16.06
N CYS A 126 7.63 6.92 17.06
CA CYS A 126 7.62 5.45 16.99
C CYS A 126 6.21 4.89 16.72
N VAL A 127 5.19 5.35 17.46
CA VAL A 127 3.81 4.87 17.30
C VAL A 127 3.24 5.31 15.96
N VAL A 128 3.42 6.58 15.58
CA VAL A 128 2.84 7.10 14.33
C VAL A 128 3.52 6.46 13.12
N SER A 129 4.83 6.20 13.15
CA SER A 129 5.52 5.45 12.07
C SER A 129 5.09 3.97 11.99
N ALA A 130 4.83 3.31 13.12
CA ALA A 130 4.27 1.94 13.12
C ALA A 130 2.88 1.91 12.48
N VAL A 131 2.00 2.83 12.88
CA VAL A 131 0.64 2.96 12.34
C VAL A 131 0.68 3.25 10.84
N GLN A 132 1.59 4.12 10.40
CA GLN A 132 1.80 4.43 8.99
C GLN A 132 2.26 3.19 8.19
N GLY A 133 3.18 2.39 8.73
CA GLY A 133 3.61 1.13 8.10
C GLY A 133 2.44 0.15 7.93
N ILE A 134 1.61 -0.02 8.96
CA ILE A 134 0.43 -0.91 8.92
C ILE A 134 -0.63 -0.39 7.93
N LEU A 135 -0.86 0.92 7.88
CA LEU A 135 -1.79 1.55 6.93
C LEU A 135 -1.33 1.35 5.47
N LEU A 136 -0.04 1.54 5.18
CA LEU A 136 0.52 1.32 3.85
C LEU A 136 0.47 -0.17 3.46
N ALA A 137 0.77 -1.08 4.39
CA ALA A 137 0.70 -2.52 4.14
C ALA A 137 -0.73 -3.00 3.89
N SER A 138 -1.69 -2.55 4.70
CA SER A 138 -3.12 -2.89 4.51
C SER A 138 -3.67 -2.32 3.21
N PHE A 139 -3.26 -1.11 2.82
CA PHE A 139 -3.64 -0.53 1.53
C PHE A 139 -3.03 -1.28 0.33
N ALA A 140 -1.78 -1.73 0.44
CA ALA A 140 -1.15 -2.58 -0.58
C ALA A 140 -1.88 -3.92 -0.74
N LEU A 141 -2.29 -4.55 0.37
CA LEU A 141 -3.10 -5.77 0.35
C LEU A 141 -4.46 -5.52 -0.30
N PHE A 142 -5.11 -4.39 0.02
CA PHE A 142 -6.39 -4.01 -0.57
C PHE A 142 -6.29 -3.87 -2.10
N LEU A 143 -5.27 -3.16 -2.59
CA LEU A 143 -5.01 -3.00 -4.02
C LEU A 143 -4.69 -4.33 -4.70
N THR A 144 -3.96 -5.22 -4.02
CA THR A 144 -3.63 -6.55 -4.52
C THR A 144 -4.88 -7.42 -4.66
N SER A 145 -5.76 -7.39 -3.66
CA SER A 145 -7.03 -8.13 -3.68
C SER A 145 -7.92 -7.69 -4.84
N HIS A 146 -8.02 -6.38 -5.08
CA HIS A 146 -8.88 -5.85 -6.15
C HIS A 146 -8.30 -6.10 -7.55
N ARG A 147 -6.97 -6.23 -7.67
CA ARG A 147 -6.30 -6.63 -8.92
C ARG A 147 -6.53 -8.11 -9.25
N GLY A 148 -6.60 -8.97 -8.23
CA GLY A 148 -6.86 -10.40 -8.41
C GLY A 148 -8.22 -10.70 -9.07
N GLU A 149 -9.21 -9.82 -8.92
CA GLU A 149 -10.49 -9.94 -9.63
C GLU A 149 -10.38 -9.52 -11.10
N MET A 150 -9.58 -8.50 -11.44
CA MET A 150 -9.42 -8.06 -12.83
C MET A 150 -8.58 -9.03 -13.68
N GLU A 151 -7.59 -9.69 -13.08
CA GLU A 151 -6.76 -10.68 -13.78
C GLU A 151 -7.51 -12.00 -14.04
N LYS A 152 -8.58 -12.26 -13.26
CA LYS A 152 -9.47 -13.41 -13.48
C LYS A 152 -10.41 -13.18 -14.66
N ASP A 153 -10.84 -11.94 -14.89
CA ASP A 153 -11.64 -11.54 -16.06
C ASP A 153 -10.79 -11.47 -17.34
N ASP A 154 -9.54 -11.00 -17.27
CA ASP A 154 -8.62 -11.00 -18.43
C ASP A 154 -8.26 -12.43 -18.88
N ASN A 155 -8.01 -13.36 -17.93
CA ASN A 155 -7.77 -14.78 -18.28
C ASN A 155 -9.04 -15.49 -18.78
N ALA A 156 -10.22 -15.14 -18.27
CA ALA A 156 -11.48 -15.69 -18.77
C ALA A 156 -11.77 -15.23 -20.21
N SER A 157 -11.47 -13.97 -20.52
CA SER A 157 -11.66 -13.38 -21.85
C SER A 157 -10.64 -13.92 -22.88
N GLN A 158 -9.41 -14.20 -22.46
CA GLN A 158 -8.36 -14.74 -23.34
C GLN A 158 -8.56 -16.24 -23.65
N VAL A 159 -9.26 -16.98 -22.78
CA VAL A 159 -9.62 -18.38 -23.03
C VAL A 159 -10.80 -18.50 -24.01
N GLU A 160 -11.76 -17.57 -24.00
CA GLU A 160 -12.84 -17.54 -25.01
C GLU A 160 -12.31 -17.22 -26.42
N ASP A 161 -11.41 -16.25 -26.57
CA ASP A 161 -10.85 -15.86 -27.88
C ASP A 161 -9.89 -16.92 -28.47
N GLY A 162 -9.21 -17.69 -27.61
CA GLY A 162 -8.36 -18.81 -28.04
C GLY A 162 -9.10 -20.10 -28.41
N SER A 163 -10.39 -20.21 -28.07
CA SER A 163 -11.20 -21.42 -28.31
C SER A 163 -12.06 -21.37 -29.59
N LEU A 164 -12.22 -20.18 -30.19
CA LEU A 164 -12.98 -19.97 -31.43
C LEU A 164 -12.12 -20.05 -32.71
N GLN A 165 -10.81 -20.28 -32.60
CA GLN A 165 -9.89 -20.33 -33.74
C GLN A 165 -9.30 -21.72 -34.02
N SER A 166 -10.05 -22.80 -33.71
CA SER A 166 -9.63 -24.18 -33.96
C SER A 166 -10.77 -25.11 -34.40
N TYR A 167 -11.60 -24.67 -35.35
CA TYR A 167 -12.53 -25.55 -36.09
C TYR A 167 -12.91 -24.89 -37.42
N ASP A 168 -12.06 -25.01 -38.46
CA ASP A 168 -12.46 -24.92 -39.87
C ASP A 168 -11.25 -25.16 -40.79
N ASP A 169 -10.71 -26.39 -40.77
CA ASP A 169 -9.79 -26.83 -41.83
C ASP A 169 -9.90 -28.34 -42.08
N ASP A 170 -11.14 -28.81 -42.29
CA ASP A 170 -11.41 -30.17 -42.76
C ASP A 170 -12.50 -30.13 -43.84
N TYR A 171 -12.15 -29.60 -45.02
CA TYR A 171 -12.95 -29.71 -46.23
C TYR A 171 -12.33 -30.75 -47.16
N ASP A 172 -12.83 -31.98 -47.07
CA ASP A 172 -12.54 -33.07 -48.01
C ASP A 172 -13.51 -32.99 -49.21
N PRO A 173 -13.07 -32.61 -50.42
CA PRO A 173 -13.96 -32.56 -51.57
C PRO A 173 -14.31 -33.98 -52.06
N PRO A 174 -15.58 -34.25 -52.39
CA PRO A 174 -16.01 -35.59 -52.77
C PRO A 174 -15.35 -36.05 -54.08
N SER A 175 -14.81 -37.27 -54.04
CA SER A 175 -14.34 -38.00 -55.20
C SER A 175 -15.51 -38.25 -56.17
N LEU A 176 -15.39 -37.69 -57.37
CA LEU A 176 -16.20 -38.08 -58.52
C LEU A 176 -15.36 -39.01 -59.40
N SER A 177 -15.89 -40.23 -59.52
CA SER A 177 -15.48 -41.34 -60.38
C SER A 177 -15.18 -40.96 -61.84
#